data_AF-A0A673JZX4-F1
#
_entry.id   AF-A0A673JZX4-F1
#
_cell.length_a   1.000
_cell.length_b   1.000
_cell.length_c   1.000
_cell.angle_alpha   90.00
_cell.angle_beta   90.00
_cell.angle_gamma   90.00
#
_symmetry.space_group_name_H-M   'P 1'
#
loop_
_entity.id
_entity.type
_entity.pdbx_description
1 polymer ?
#
loop_
_entity_poly.entity_id
_entity_poly.type
_entity_poly.pdbx_seq_one_letter_code
_entity_poly.pdbx_strand_id
1 'polypeptide(L)'
;MESLTSDLTEEKRKQLCGLLGNVELTLLYKASVHGYQASAFHQRCDRQGPTLLVAYNRSGYVFGGYTSVDYTQSGQYITDEGIFLFSFQGKIPVCIKVNSGCYARVDDAGVPNFGQQLYFCYNNQPVVYNSGSNAFSLNTATMYGNDTQLSECEVYKVEQSNTEEKPWRNVLWTAERRDELMGLIRNHKPLMTSVSRVRILMIGPVGAGKSSFFNSINSIFMGRITSKAMSGSAGTSLTTQFRTYPVKDGREGKPLPFVLCDTMGLEEQTGAGLDIEDISSILQGHVPDRYKVMFLNLCSIYLHKAQFSQDKSCVTMKEGQNKPGAFHQYWAQARHQKVTQIEGDVVLCLQVQEVSSRLGVPVSCVLPVKNYSQELELELNCDVLLLTALQQMLNFADDYLDDAERYELLN
;
A
#
# COMPACT_ATOMS: atom_id res chain seq x y z
N MET A 1 -37.80 19.96 -12.19
CA MET A 1 -36.36 19.83 -12.41
C MET A 1 -36.04 18.39 -12.16
N GLU A 2 -35.80 17.60 -13.21
CA GLU A 2 -35.33 16.22 -13.01
C GLU A 2 -33.99 16.29 -12.26
N SER A 3 -33.88 15.56 -11.15
CA SER A 3 -32.62 15.47 -10.41
C SER A 3 -31.59 14.82 -11.32
N LEU A 4 -30.46 15.49 -11.54
CA LEU A 4 -29.37 14.97 -12.35
C LEU A 4 -28.78 13.74 -11.62
N THR A 5 -29.07 12.54 -12.11
CA THR A 5 -28.60 11.29 -11.50
C THR A 5 -27.22 10.93 -12.04
N SER A 6 -26.29 10.65 -11.13
CA SER A 6 -24.91 10.26 -11.42
C SER A 6 -24.81 8.75 -11.70
N ASP A 7 -23.97 8.36 -12.66
CA ASP A 7 -23.60 6.96 -12.93
C ASP A 7 -22.45 6.49 -12.02
N LEU A 8 -21.82 7.41 -11.27
CA LEU A 8 -20.76 7.11 -10.33
C LEU A 8 -21.35 6.43 -9.10
N THR A 9 -21.08 5.14 -8.96
CA THR A 9 -21.55 4.37 -7.80
C THR A 9 -20.98 4.93 -6.50
N GLU A 10 -21.72 4.80 -5.40
CA GLU A 10 -21.27 5.25 -4.07
C GLU A 10 -19.94 4.63 -3.64
N GLU A 11 -19.66 3.38 -4.03
CA GLU A 11 -18.36 2.74 -3.78
C GLU A 11 -17.24 3.49 -4.52
N LYS A 12 -17.38 3.74 -5.82
CA LYS A 12 -16.36 4.46 -6.62
C LYS A 12 -16.24 5.92 -6.23
N ARG A 13 -17.36 6.58 -5.88
CA ARG A 13 -17.39 7.93 -5.32
C ARG A 13 -16.51 8.02 -4.07
N LYS A 14 -16.69 7.10 -3.11
CA LYS A 14 -15.86 7.06 -1.89
C LYS A 14 -14.38 6.86 -2.19
N GLN A 15 -14.04 6.02 -3.18
CA GLN A 15 -12.65 5.80 -3.61
C GLN A 15 -12.02 7.09 -4.17
N LEU A 16 -12.76 7.81 -5.02
CA LEU A 16 -12.28 9.06 -5.63
C LEU A 16 -12.22 10.20 -4.62
N CYS A 17 -13.20 10.33 -3.73
CA CYS A 17 -13.11 11.24 -2.59
C CYS A 17 -11.85 10.93 -1.77
N GLY A 18 -11.66 9.68 -1.37
CA GLY A 18 -10.48 9.28 -0.58
C GLY A 18 -9.15 9.62 -1.24
N LEU A 19 -9.06 9.55 -2.56
CA LEU A 19 -7.90 9.96 -3.34
C LEU A 19 -7.65 11.47 -3.32
N LEU A 20 -8.73 12.26 -3.31
CA LEU A 20 -8.71 13.73 -3.32
C LEU A 20 -8.64 14.31 -1.89
N GLY A 21 -8.78 13.47 -0.86
CA GLY A 21 -8.86 13.85 0.55
C GLY A 21 -10.29 14.11 1.00
N ASN A 22 -10.45 14.93 2.04
CA ASN A 22 -11.76 15.25 2.60
C ASN A 22 -12.56 16.17 1.67
N VAL A 23 -13.17 15.61 0.63
CA VAL A 23 -13.89 16.37 -0.39
C VAL A 23 -15.29 15.83 -0.64
N GLU A 24 -16.18 16.74 -1.02
CA GLU A 24 -17.49 16.44 -1.57
C GLU A 24 -17.49 16.61 -3.09
N LEU A 25 -18.20 15.71 -3.78
CA LEU A 25 -18.31 15.72 -5.25
C LEU A 25 -19.73 16.11 -5.66
N THR A 26 -19.88 17.30 -6.25
CA THR A 26 -21.16 17.80 -6.75
C THR A 26 -21.21 17.68 -8.27
N LEU A 27 -22.16 16.93 -8.81
CA LEU A 27 -22.27 16.71 -10.26
C LEU A 27 -22.65 18.03 -10.98
N LEU A 28 -21.77 18.52 -11.86
CA LEU A 28 -21.96 19.74 -12.65
C LEU A 28 -22.49 19.45 -14.05
N TYR A 29 -21.93 18.40 -14.68
CA TYR A 29 -22.14 18.08 -16.07
C TYR A 29 -22.25 16.57 -16.26
N LYS A 30 -23.25 16.15 -17.05
CA LYS A 30 -23.44 14.78 -17.54
C LYS A 30 -23.70 14.87 -19.04
N ALA A 31 -22.82 14.31 -19.86
CA ALA A 31 -22.82 14.52 -21.30
C ALA A 31 -24.08 13.97 -21.99
N SER A 32 -24.62 12.84 -21.51
CA SER A 32 -25.88 12.28 -22.03
C SER A 32 -27.09 13.20 -21.83
N VAL A 33 -27.07 14.06 -20.80
CA VAL A 33 -28.16 15.00 -20.49
C VAL A 33 -27.92 16.37 -21.12
N HIS A 34 -26.70 16.87 -21.05
CA HIS A 34 -26.37 18.24 -21.48
C HIS A 34 -25.85 18.33 -22.92
N GLY A 35 -25.56 17.19 -23.54
CA GLY A 35 -24.92 17.10 -24.85
C GLY A 35 -23.38 17.12 -24.76
N TYR A 36 -22.74 16.52 -25.76
CA TYR A 36 -21.28 16.33 -25.83
C TYR A 36 -20.51 17.56 -26.34
N GLN A 37 -21.17 18.70 -26.50
CA GLN A 37 -20.55 19.89 -27.07
C GLN A 37 -19.64 20.58 -26.07
N ALA A 38 -18.49 21.10 -26.52
CA ALA A 38 -17.60 21.93 -25.72
C ALA A 38 -18.35 23.10 -25.05
N SER A 39 -19.30 23.73 -25.76
CA SER A 39 -20.12 24.82 -25.21
C SER A 39 -20.97 24.40 -24.01
N ALA A 40 -21.51 23.17 -24.02
CA ALA A 40 -22.30 22.65 -22.91
C ALA A 40 -21.44 22.34 -21.67
N PHE A 41 -20.21 21.86 -21.90
CA PHE A 41 -19.20 21.69 -20.85
C PHE A 41 -18.83 23.05 -20.23
N HIS A 42 -18.40 24.02 -21.03
CA HIS A 42 -17.94 25.33 -20.53
C HIS A 42 -19.05 26.11 -19.83
N GLN A 43 -20.30 26.04 -20.30
CA GLN A 43 -21.44 26.69 -19.64
C GLN A 43 -21.61 26.24 -18.17
N ARG A 44 -21.14 25.04 -17.83
CA ARG A 44 -21.37 24.39 -16.53
C ARG A 44 -20.12 24.27 -15.68
N CYS A 45 -18.97 24.07 -16.30
CA CYS A 45 -17.71 23.73 -15.62
C CYS A 45 -16.77 24.94 -15.45
N ASP A 46 -16.95 26.02 -16.22
CA ASP A 46 -16.10 27.21 -16.09
C ASP A 46 -16.28 27.88 -14.73
N ARG A 47 -15.14 28.29 -14.15
CA ARG A 47 -15.07 29.02 -12.86
C ARG A 47 -15.76 28.31 -11.69
N GLN A 48 -15.80 26.97 -11.73
CA GLN A 48 -16.37 26.17 -10.66
C GLN A 48 -15.35 25.76 -9.59
N GLY A 49 -14.08 26.14 -9.69
CA GLY A 49 -13.04 25.60 -8.84
C GLY A 49 -12.39 24.32 -9.40
N PRO A 50 -11.74 23.54 -8.54
CA PRO A 50 -11.25 22.20 -8.85
C PRO A 50 -12.35 21.28 -9.36
N THR A 51 -12.03 20.47 -10.38
CA THR A 51 -12.99 19.57 -11.02
C THR A 51 -12.43 18.18 -11.26
N LEU A 52 -13.31 17.17 -11.14
CA LEU A 52 -13.04 15.78 -11.43
C LEU A 52 -13.89 15.33 -12.61
N LEU A 53 -13.26 14.98 -13.72
CA LEU A 53 -13.91 14.38 -14.88
C LEU A 53 -13.88 12.85 -14.75
N VAL A 54 -15.03 12.21 -14.92
CA VAL A 54 -15.20 10.75 -14.91
C VAL A 54 -15.86 10.31 -16.22
N ALA A 55 -15.16 9.50 -16.98
CA ALA A 55 -15.61 8.91 -18.23
C ALA A 55 -15.82 7.40 -18.08
N TYR A 56 -16.79 6.89 -18.83
CA TYR A 56 -17.21 5.50 -18.83
C TYR A 56 -17.19 4.99 -20.27
N ASN A 57 -16.80 3.74 -20.49
CA ASN A 57 -16.95 3.09 -21.79
C ASN A 57 -17.74 1.79 -21.69
N ARG A 58 -18.15 1.25 -22.85
CA ARG A 58 -18.96 0.03 -22.93
C ARG A 58 -18.18 -1.22 -22.52
N SER A 59 -16.86 -1.15 -22.55
CA SER A 59 -15.96 -2.19 -22.02
C SER A 59 -15.89 -2.22 -20.49
N GLY A 60 -16.61 -1.33 -19.79
CA GLY A 60 -16.73 -1.33 -18.33
C GLY A 60 -15.63 -0.55 -17.60
N TYR A 61 -14.76 0.16 -18.33
CA TYR A 61 -13.73 1.00 -17.73
C TYR A 61 -14.34 2.30 -17.19
N VAL A 62 -13.82 2.74 -16.05
CA VAL A 62 -14.13 4.05 -15.45
C VAL A 62 -12.81 4.76 -15.21
N PHE A 63 -12.65 5.91 -15.85
CA PHE A 63 -11.36 6.59 -15.93
C PHE A 63 -11.58 8.08 -16.14
N GLY A 64 -10.55 8.90 -16.00
CA GLY A 64 -10.71 10.33 -16.17
C GLY A 64 -9.53 11.11 -15.62
N GLY A 65 -9.80 12.33 -15.16
CA GLY A 65 -8.76 13.20 -14.63
C GLY A 65 -9.30 14.26 -13.68
N TYR A 66 -8.42 14.70 -12.80
CA TYR A 66 -8.66 15.77 -11.85
C TYR A 66 -7.76 16.95 -12.18
N THR A 67 -8.29 18.17 -12.09
CA THR A 67 -7.51 19.41 -12.13
C THR A 67 -7.87 20.28 -10.93
N SER A 68 -6.84 20.89 -10.32
CA SER A 68 -7.02 21.83 -9.21
C SER A 68 -7.23 23.28 -9.66
N VAL A 69 -7.16 23.53 -10.97
CA VAL A 69 -7.20 24.85 -11.58
C VAL A 69 -8.47 25.03 -12.41
N ASP A 70 -9.18 26.13 -12.19
CA ASP A 70 -10.41 26.52 -12.86
C ASP A 70 -10.29 26.59 -14.39
N TYR A 71 -11.35 26.17 -15.08
CA TYR A 71 -11.54 26.48 -16.49
C TYR A 71 -11.93 27.95 -16.67
N THR A 72 -11.19 28.68 -17.52
CA THR A 72 -11.44 30.11 -17.77
C THR A 72 -11.49 30.48 -19.25
N GLN A 73 -11.23 29.52 -20.15
CA GLN A 73 -11.14 29.73 -21.60
C GLN A 73 -10.11 30.82 -21.97
N SER A 74 -8.99 30.88 -21.25
CA SER A 74 -7.92 31.88 -21.44
C SER A 74 -7.06 31.68 -22.70
N GLY A 75 -7.17 30.52 -23.35
CA GLY A 75 -6.31 30.08 -24.45
C GLY A 75 -4.87 29.75 -24.03
N GLN A 76 -4.58 29.72 -22.73
CA GLN A 76 -3.23 29.52 -22.20
C GLN A 76 -2.91 28.05 -21.94
N TYR A 77 -1.62 27.76 -21.88
CA TYR A 77 -1.10 26.50 -21.37
C TYR A 77 -1.05 26.56 -19.84
N ILE A 78 -1.76 25.67 -19.17
CA ILE A 78 -1.91 25.66 -17.71
C ILE A 78 -0.87 24.74 -17.09
N THR A 79 -0.25 25.20 -16.01
CA THR A 79 0.49 24.36 -15.06
C THR A 79 -0.40 24.10 -13.84
N ASP A 80 -0.43 22.86 -13.37
CA ASP A 80 -1.25 22.43 -12.24
C ASP A 80 -0.50 21.28 -11.54
N GLU A 81 0.04 21.54 -10.34
CA GLU A 81 0.77 20.53 -9.55
C GLU A 81 -0.16 19.43 -9.01
N GLY A 82 -1.44 19.75 -8.87
CA GLY A 82 -2.48 18.84 -8.39
C GLY A 82 -2.99 17.89 -9.46
N ILE A 83 -2.75 18.17 -10.75
CA ILE A 83 -3.35 17.41 -11.86
C ILE A 83 -2.96 15.93 -11.82
N PHE A 84 -3.91 15.06 -12.12
CA PHE A 84 -3.64 13.65 -12.40
C PHE A 84 -4.72 13.06 -13.30
N LEU A 85 -4.35 12.00 -14.00
CA LEU A 85 -5.29 11.07 -14.61
C LEU A 85 -5.53 9.89 -13.66
N PHE A 86 -6.69 9.26 -13.75
CA PHE A 86 -6.98 8.03 -13.03
C PHE A 86 -7.70 7.00 -13.90
N SER A 87 -7.54 5.73 -13.56
CA SER A 87 -8.39 4.64 -14.07
C SER A 87 -8.62 3.61 -12.98
N PHE A 88 -9.86 3.11 -12.88
CA PHE A 88 -10.19 2.03 -11.98
C PHE A 88 -9.64 0.70 -12.48
N GLN A 89 -8.78 0.08 -11.67
CA GLN A 89 -8.29 -1.28 -11.90
C GLN A 89 -8.89 -2.18 -10.83
N GLY A 90 -10.03 -2.80 -11.16
CA GLY A 90 -10.88 -3.46 -10.18
C GLY A 90 -11.62 -2.43 -9.32
N LYS A 91 -11.40 -2.46 -8.00
CA LYS A 91 -12.08 -1.56 -7.04
C LYS A 91 -11.34 -0.26 -6.75
N ILE A 92 -10.07 -0.16 -7.15
CA ILE A 92 -9.18 0.92 -6.72
C ILE A 92 -8.80 1.80 -7.91
N PRO A 93 -8.81 3.13 -7.76
CA PRO A 93 -8.32 4.06 -8.77
C PRO A 93 -6.79 4.10 -8.75
N VAL A 94 -6.18 3.86 -9.91
CA VAL A 94 -4.74 4.05 -10.13
C VAL A 94 -4.50 5.41 -10.76
N CYS A 95 -3.60 6.20 -10.17
CA CYS A 95 -3.30 7.56 -10.61
C CYS A 95 -2.04 7.65 -11.45
N ILE A 96 -2.08 8.51 -12.46
CA ILE A 96 -0.97 8.83 -13.35
C ILE A 96 -0.73 10.34 -13.25
N LYS A 97 0.44 10.72 -12.74
CA LYS A 97 0.85 12.13 -12.61
C LYS A 97 1.39 12.65 -13.94
N VAL A 98 1.28 13.97 -14.11
CA VAL A 98 1.88 14.67 -15.24
C VAL A 98 3.41 14.56 -15.16
N ASN A 99 4.05 14.34 -16.30
CA ASN A 99 5.50 14.27 -16.42
C ASN A 99 6.10 15.67 -16.25
N SER A 100 7.32 15.72 -15.70
CA SER A 100 8.01 16.99 -15.46
C SER A 100 8.24 17.76 -16.76
N GLY A 101 8.00 19.08 -16.73
CA GLY A 101 8.15 19.96 -17.89
C GLY A 101 6.99 19.92 -18.89
N CYS A 102 5.93 19.16 -18.61
CA CYS A 102 4.71 19.17 -19.42
C CYS A 102 3.63 20.07 -18.82
N TYR A 103 2.84 20.70 -19.70
CA TYR A 103 1.66 21.45 -19.28
C TYR A 103 0.53 20.50 -18.89
N ALA A 104 -0.25 20.92 -17.90
CA ALA A 104 -1.34 20.17 -17.32
C ALA A 104 -2.53 20.07 -18.29
N ARG A 105 -2.87 21.17 -18.98
CA ARG A 105 -3.90 21.23 -20.02
C ARG A 105 -3.77 22.52 -20.83
N VAL A 106 -4.49 22.61 -21.94
CA VAL A 106 -4.76 23.88 -22.63
C VAL A 106 -6.13 24.37 -22.17
N ASP A 107 -6.22 25.63 -21.76
CA ASP A 107 -7.46 26.26 -21.30
C ASP A 107 -8.15 27.01 -22.45
N ASP A 108 -8.50 26.29 -23.52
CA ASP A 108 -9.20 26.85 -24.67
C ASP A 108 -10.73 26.70 -24.54
N ALA A 109 -11.46 27.09 -25.60
CA ALA A 109 -12.90 26.87 -25.72
C ALA A 109 -13.25 25.47 -26.27
N GLY A 110 -12.29 24.56 -26.26
CA GLY A 110 -12.40 23.20 -26.75
C GLY A 110 -13.00 22.25 -25.71
N VAL A 111 -12.92 20.96 -25.99
CA VAL A 111 -13.40 19.95 -25.04
C VAL A 111 -12.38 19.76 -23.90
N PRO A 112 -12.78 19.22 -22.73
CA PRO A 112 -11.84 18.98 -21.64
C PRO A 112 -10.65 18.13 -22.07
N ASN A 113 -9.44 18.61 -21.77
CA ASN A 113 -8.19 17.94 -22.11
C ASN A 113 -7.23 17.84 -20.92
N PHE A 114 -6.35 16.84 -20.98
CA PHE A 114 -5.29 16.59 -20.00
C PHE A 114 -3.98 16.36 -20.75
N GLY A 115 -2.99 17.21 -20.48
CA GLY A 115 -1.63 17.09 -21.00
C GLY A 115 -1.49 17.35 -22.50
N GLN A 116 -2.49 17.98 -23.12
CA GLN A 116 -2.68 17.97 -24.57
C GLN A 116 -2.64 16.56 -25.16
N GLN A 117 -2.86 15.55 -24.33
CA GLN A 117 -2.71 14.14 -24.66
C GLN A 117 -4.09 13.51 -24.78
N LEU A 118 -4.87 13.52 -23.69
CA LEU A 118 -6.23 13.01 -23.69
C LEU A 118 -7.24 14.15 -23.84
N TYR A 119 -8.18 13.98 -24.76
CA TYR A 119 -9.32 14.86 -24.99
C TYR A 119 -10.59 14.05 -24.82
N PHE A 120 -11.47 14.48 -23.92
CA PHE A 120 -12.75 13.81 -23.65
C PHE A 120 -13.85 14.48 -24.44
N CYS A 121 -14.80 13.70 -24.95
CA CYS A 121 -15.87 14.19 -25.84
C CYS A 121 -15.33 14.78 -27.17
N TYR A 122 -14.23 14.24 -27.70
CA TYR A 122 -13.50 14.83 -28.82
C TYR A 122 -14.36 15.02 -30.08
N ASN A 123 -14.15 16.14 -30.78
CA ASN A 123 -15.00 16.60 -31.89
C ASN A 123 -16.49 16.67 -31.55
N ASN A 124 -16.80 16.94 -30.29
CA ASN A 124 -18.17 16.98 -29.78
C ASN A 124 -18.93 15.65 -29.96
N GLN A 125 -18.21 14.53 -29.84
CA GLN A 125 -18.73 13.16 -29.95
C GLN A 125 -18.42 12.39 -28.66
N PRO A 126 -19.14 11.31 -28.35
CA PRO A 126 -18.88 10.46 -27.18
C PRO A 126 -17.62 9.60 -27.38
N VAL A 127 -16.47 10.25 -27.57
CA VAL A 127 -15.19 9.58 -27.84
C VAL A 127 -14.08 10.23 -27.04
N VAL A 128 -13.11 9.42 -26.60
CA VAL A 128 -11.84 9.91 -26.08
C VAL A 128 -10.78 9.84 -27.18
N TYR A 129 -10.04 10.93 -27.36
CA TYR A 129 -8.94 11.00 -28.31
C TYR A 129 -7.61 11.13 -27.58
N ASN A 130 -6.63 10.32 -27.99
CA ASN A 130 -5.26 10.41 -27.52
C ASN A 130 -4.37 10.95 -28.66
N SER A 131 -3.78 12.12 -28.47
CA SER A 131 -2.91 12.76 -29.48
C SER A 131 -1.53 12.11 -29.61
N GLY A 132 -1.13 11.26 -28.66
CA GLY A 132 0.22 10.69 -28.58
C GLY A 132 1.27 11.63 -27.97
N SER A 133 0.85 12.75 -27.36
CA SER A 133 1.70 13.55 -26.47
C SER A 133 2.28 12.69 -25.33
N ASN A 134 3.41 13.08 -24.75
CA ASN A 134 4.09 12.38 -23.65
C ASN A 134 3.88 13.08 -22.29
N ALA A 135 2.80 13.85 -22.14
CA ALA A 135 2.52 14.55 -20.89
C ALA A 135 2.21 13.59 -19.73
N PHE A 136 1.64 12.43 -20.01
CA PHE A 136 1.39 11.35 -19.06
C PHE A 136 1.97 10.05 -19.60
N SER A 137 2.60 9.27 -18.72
CA SER A 137 3.11 7.93 -19.01
C SER A 137 1.96 6.93 -19.08
N LEU A 138 1.26 6.91 -20.21
CA LEU A 138 -0.06 6.29 -20.35
C LEU A 138 0.00 4.99 -21.16
N ASN A 139 -0.63 3.94 -20.63
CA ASN A 139 -0.93 2.72 -21.38
C ASN A 139 -2.45 2.68 -21.63
N THR A 140 -2.85 2.78 -22.90
CA THR A 140 -4.27 2.90 -23.29
C THR A 140 -5.08 1.63 -23.00
N ALA A 141 -4.42 0.46 -22.99
CA ALA A 141 -5.06 -0.81 -22.68
C ALA A 141 -5.45 -0.88 -21.19
N THR A 142 -4.61 -0.36 -20.29
CA THR A 142 -4.92 -0.33 -18.87
C THR A 142 -5.76 0.87 -18.47
N MET A 143 -5.63 2.00 -19.18
CA MET A 143 -6.39 3.23 -18.88
C MET A 143 -7.87 3.07 -19.24
N TYR A 144 -8.18 2.62 -20.46
CA TYR A 144 -9.55 2.54 -20.97
C TYR A 144 -9.78 1.33 -21.90
N GLY A 145 -8.96 0.28 -21.82
CA GLY A 145 -9.18 -0.95 -22.58
C GLY A 145 -8.98 -0.82 -24.09
N ASN A 146 -8.28 0.23 -24.56
CA ASN A 146 -8.24 0.65 -25.97
C ASN A 146 -9.64 0.93 -26.59
N ASP A 147 -10.69 0.99 -25.78
CA ASP A 147 -12.05 1.33 -26.21
C ASP A 147 -12.26 2.84 -26.06
N THR A 148 -12.22 3.52 -27.20
CA THR A 148 -12.34 4.98 -27.28
C THR A 148 -13.78 5.46 -27.18
N GLN A 149 -14.78 4.57 -27.28
CA GLN A 149 -16.19 4.95 -27.32
C GLN A 149 -16.72 5.13 -25.90
N LEU A 150 -17.03 6.37 -25.55
CA LEU A 150 -17.61 6.69 -24.26
C LEU A 150 -19.09 6.29 -24.24
N SER A 151 -19.51 5.66 -23.15
CA SER A 151 -20.93 5.51 -22.81
C SER A 151 -21.44 6.73 -22.05
N GLU A 152 -20.57 7.40 -21.29
CA GLU A 152 -20.90 8.60 -20.52
C GLU A 152 -19.64 9.42 -20.20
N CYS A 153 -19.82 10.73 -19.99
CA CYS A 153 -18.80 11.63 -19.43
C CYS A 153 -19.46 12.58 -18.42
N GLU A 154 -19.00 12.51 -17.17
CA GLU A 154 -19.47 13.31 -16.05
C GLU A 154 -18.37 14.21 -15.51
N VAL A 155 -18.74 15.39 -15.01
CA VAL A 155 -17.80 16.30 -14.36
C VAL A 155 -18.38 16.75 -13.03
N TYR A 156 -17.56 16.64 -11.99
CA TYR A 156 -17.89 16.97 -10.62
C TYR A 156 -17.10 18.17 -10.17
N LYS A 157 -17.77 19.10 -9.49
CA LYS A 157 -17.11 20.10 -8.65
C LYS A 157 -16.51 19.38 -7.45
N VAL A 158 -15.28 19.73 -7.09
CA VAL A 158 -14.60 19.20 -5.90
C VAL A 158 -14.53 20.31 -4.87
N GLU A 159 -15.23 20.12 -3.75
CA GLU A 159 -15.26 21.08 -2.64
C GLU A 159 -14.67 20.43 -1.39
N GLN A 160 -13.90 21.18 -0.61
CA GLN A 160 -13.44 20.67 0.68
C GLN A 160 -14.64 20.47 1.60
N SER A 161 -14.73 19.27 2.17
CA SER A 161 -15.74 18.99 3.18
C SER A 161 -15.28 19.56 4.53
N ASN A 162 -16.21 20.22 5.23
CA ASN A 162 -15.98 20.74 6.58
C ASN A 162 -16.20 19.66 7.68
N THR A 163 -16.46 18.41 7.32
CA THR A 163 -16.58 17.33 8.31
C THR A 163 -15.22 16.97 8.88
N GLU A 164 -15.04 17.07 10.19
CA GLU A 164 -13.86 16.53 10.90
C GLU A 164 -13.72 15.03 10.57
N GLU A 165 -12.64 14.66 9.88
CA GLU A 165 -12.32 13.26 9.62
C GLU A 165 -11.98 12.58 10.94
N LYS A 166 -12.82 11.64 11.37
CA LYS A 166 -12.39 10.66 12.37
C LYS A 166 -11.37 9.74 11.70
N PRO A 167 -10.14 9.61 12.25
CA PRO A 167 -9.16 8.71 11.66
C PRO A 167 -9.71 7.29 11.69
N TRP A 168 -9.51 6.54 10.61
CA TRP A 168 -10.02 5.16 10.48
C TRP A 168 -9.40 4.20 11.52
N ARG A 169 -8.28 4.59 12.13
CA ARG A 169 -7.71 4.02 13.37
C ARG A 169 -7.31 5.13 14.32
N ASN A 170 -7.68 4.97 15.59
CA ASN A 170 -7.25 5.88 16.66
C ASN A 170 -5.80 5.56 17.05
N VAL A 171 -4.85 6.28 16.46
CA VAL A 171 -3.43 6.22 16.84
C VAL A 171 -3.07 7.50 17.58
N LEU A 172 -2.46 7.36 18.75
CA LEU A 172 -1.94 8.50 19.52
C LEU A 172 -0.49 8.75 19.11
N TRP A 173 -0.26 9.84 18.38
CA TRP A 173 1.05 10.20 17.82
C TRP A 173 1.88 11.04 18.78
N THR A 174 2.05 10.56 20.01
CA THR A 174 2.72 11.33 21.07
C THR A 174 4.00 10.66 21.55
N ALA A 175 4.92 11.47 22.08
CA ALA A 175 6.15 10.97 22.69
C ALA A 175 5.83 10.04 23.87
N GLU A 176 4.78 10.34 24.65
CA GLU A 176 4.31 9.50 25.74
C GLU A 176 3.87 8.13 25.23
N ARG A 177 3.10 8.08 24.13
CA ARG A 177 2.65 6.81 23.54
C ARG A 177 3.81 6.00 22.99
N ARG A 178 4.77 6.67 22.35
CA ARG A 178 6.01 6.02 21.88
C ARG A 178 6.77 5.39 23.05
N ASP A 179 6.95 6.13 24.15
CA ASP A 179 7.67 5.65 25.32
C ASP A 179 6.92 4.54 26.05
N GLU A 180 5.58 4.60 26.09
CA GLU A 180 4.72 3.52 26.58
C GLU A 180 4.94 2.23 25.75
N LEU A 181 4.87 2.30 24.42
CA LEU A 181 5.11 1.16 23.53
C LEU A 181 6.52 0.58 23.71
N MET A 182 7.53 1.44 23.80
CA MET A 182 8.91 1.02 24.11
C MET A 182 8.97 0.28 25.45
N GLY A 183 8.28 0.80 26.48
CA GLY A 183 8.19 0.18 27.79
C GLY A 183 7.52 -1.21 27.76
N LEU A 184 6.42 -1.35 27.02
CA LEU A 184 5.73 -2.62 26.85
C LEU A 184 6.63 -3.66 26.18
N ILE A 185 7.30 -3.29 25.08
CA ILE A 185 8.18 -4.22 24.35
C ILE A 185 9.42 -4.60 25.17
N ARG A 186 10.03 -3.65 25.89
CA ARG A 186 11.18 -3.91 26.78
C ARG A 186 10.84 -4.89 27.90
N ASN A 187 9.65 -4.75 28.48
CA ASN A 187 9.21 -5.51 29.64
C ASN A 187 8.37 -6.75 29.28
N HIS A 188 8.13 -6.99 28.00
CA HIS A 188 7.38 -8.14 27.52
C HIS A 188 8.01 -9.44 28.01
N LYS A 189 7.16 -10.33 28.54
CA LYS A 189 7.53 -11.67 28.99
C LYS A 189 6.56 -12.64 28.33
N PRO A 190 7.05 -13.61 27.55
CA PRO A 190 6.19 -14.61 26.93
C PRO A 190 5.32 -15.30 27.99
N LEU A 191 4.05 -15.58 27.65
CA LEU A 191 3.13 -16.23 28.59
C LEU A 191 3.64 -17.58 29.10
N MET A 192 4.23 -18.39 28.23
CA MET A 192 4.90 -19.64 28.62
C MET A 192 6.27 -19.36 29.23
N THR A 193 6.43 -19.64 30.53
CA THR A 193 7.67 -19.37 31.29
C THR A 193 8.91 -20.13 30.80
N SER A 194 8.73 -21.22 30.04
CA SER A 194 9.82 -21.97 29.39
C SER A 194 10.41 -21.22 28.18
N VAL A 195 9.66 -20.27 27.61
CA VAL A 195 10.06 -19.49 26.46
C VAL A 195 10.75 -18.21 26.93
N SER A 196 12.07 -18.15 26.77
CA SER A 196 12.84 -16.95 27.15
C SER A 196 12.77 -15.82 26.12
N ARG A 197 12.50 -16.13 24.84
CA ARG A 197 12.43 -15.16 23.74
C ARG A 197 11.52 -15.64 22.62
N VAL A 198 10.75 -14.73 22.03
CA VAL A 198 9.93 -14.98 20.83
C VAL A 198 10.78 -14.80 19.56
N ARG A 199 10.68 -15.73 18.60
CA ARG A 199 11.25 -15.55 17.26
C ARG A 199 10.16 -15.16 16.27
N ILE A 200 10.30 -14.00 15.66
CA ILE A 200 9.34 -13.45 14.70
C ILE A 200 9.93 -13.64 13.29
N LEU A 201 9.32 -14.52 12.51
CA LEU A 201 9.72 -14.80 11.14
C LEU A 201 9.05 -13.84 10.15
N MET A 202 9.85 -13.08 9.41
CA MET A 202 9.37 -12.16 8.38
C MET A 202 9.36 -12.85 7.02
N ILE A 203 8.19 -12.95 6.39
CA ILE A 203 8.00 -13.58 5.07
C ILE A 203 7.37 -12.55 4.12
N GLY A 204 7.73 -12.61 2.85
CA GLY A 204 7.19 -11.74 1.81
C GLY A 204 8.08 -11.69 0.57
N PRO A 205 7.60 -11.09 -0.53
CA PRO A 205 8.35 -11.02 -1.78
C PRO A 205 9.66 -10.22 -1.67
N VAL A 206 10.48 -10.32 -2.71
CA VAL A 206 11.65 -9.44 -2.88
C VAL A 206 11.19 -7.98 -2.88
N GLY A 207 11.94 -7.12 -2.17
CA GLY A 207 11.60 -5.71 -2.05
C GLY A 207 10.46 -5.38 -1.08
N ALA A 208 9.80 -6.36 -0.44
CA ALA A 208 8.75 -6.10 0.57
C ALA A 208 9.24 -5.34 1.81
N GLY A 209 10.56 -5.19 2.00
CA GLY A 209 11.13 -4.41 3.09
C GLY A 209 11.37 -5.19 4.38
N LYS A 210 11.44 -6.53 4.34
CA LYS A 210 11.73 -7.39 5.51
C LYS A 210 13.02 -6.99 6.25
N SER A 211 14.14 -6.92 5.53
CA SER A 211 15.44 -6.49 6.06
C SER A 211 15.41 -5.03 6.55
N SER A 212 14.67 -4.17 5.84
CA SER A 212 14.47 -2.76 6.21
C SER A 212 13.66 -2.62 7.50
N PHE A 213 12.67 -3.49 7.72
CA PHE A 213 11.87 -3.50 8.95
C PHE A 213 12.76 -3.83 10.15
N PHE A 214 13.61 -4.84 10.05
CA PHE A 214 14.60 -5.11 11.10
C PHE A 214 15.52 -3.90 11.34
N ASN A 215 16.10 -3.31 10.29
CA ASN A 215 16.95 -2.14 10.44
C ASN A 215 16.20 -0.99 11.13
N SER A 216 14.92 -0.82 10.82
CA SER A 216 14.07 0.22 11.42
C SER A 216 13.87 -0.02 12.91
N ILE A 217 13.39 -1.22 13.30
CA ILE A 217 13.23 -1.60 14.70
C ILE A 217 14.56 -1.49 15.47
N ASN A 218 15.66 -2.00 14.90
CA ASN A 218 16.96 -1.90 15.53
C ASN A 218 17.44 -0.44 15.64
N SER A 219 17.02 0.46 14.75
CA SER A 219 17.36 1.88 14.84
C SER A 219 16.65 2.57 16.01
N ILE A 220 15.37 2.26 16.22
CA ILE A 220 14.57 2.79 17.34
C ILE A 220 15.23 2.43 18.68
N PHE A 221 15.51 1.15 18.90
CA PHE A 221 16.12 0.68 20.15
C PHE A 221 17.60 1.08 20.29
N MET A 222 18.30 1.44 19.21
CA MET A 222 19.67 1.98 19.26
C MET A 222 19.71 3.50 19.43
N GLY A 223 18.59 4.21 19.26
CA GLY A 223 18.52 5.67 19.27
C GLY A 223 19.22 6.33 18.09
N ARG A 224 19.47 5.60 16.99
CA ARG A 224 20.12 6.12 15.77
C ARG A 224 19.80 5.24 14.57
N ILE A 225 19.88 5.78 13.36
CA ILE A 225 19.74 5.01 12.13
C ILE A 225 20.82 3.92 12.03
N THR A 226 20.42 2.71 11.65
CA THR A 226 21.28 1.53 11.52
C THR A 226 20.99 0.77 10.22
N SER A 227 22.03 0.11 9.68
CA SER A 227 21.95 -0.74 8.49
C SER A 227 22.74 -2.03 8.73
N LYS A 228 22.18 -2.93 9.55
CA LYS A 228 22.80 -4.20 9.93
C LYS A 228 22.40 -5.35 9.00
N ALA A 229 21.18 -5.33 8.49
CA ALA A 229 20.74 -6.21 7.40
C ALA A 229 20.96 -5.49 6.06
N MET A 230 21.33 -6.26 5.03
CA MET A 230 21.48 -5.69 3.69
C MET A 230 20.09 -5.35 3.14
N SER A 231 19.82 -4.06 2.97
CA SER A 231 18.58 -3.54 2.39
C SER A 231 18.89 -2.60 1.23
N GLY A 232 18.17 -2.74 0.12
CA GLY A 232 18.37 -1.94 -1.09
C GLY A 232 17.39 -2.35 -2.20
N SER A 233 17.37 -1.60 -3.30
CA SER A 233 16.55 -1.90 -4.48
C SER A 233 17.40 -2.62 -5.53
N ALA A 234 17.18 -3.92 -5.70
CA ALA A 234 17.80 -4.74 -6.74
C ALA A 234 16.73 -5.61 -7.42
N GLY A 235 17.01 -6.07 -8.64
CA GLY A 235 16.11 -6.95 -9.40
C GLY A 235 15.98 -8.38 -8.84
N THR A 236 16.81 -8.75 -7.87
CA THR A 236 16.83 -10.07 -7.20
C THR A 236 16.95 -9.89 -5.69
N SER A 237 16.66 -10.94 -4.91
CA SER A 237 16.82 -10.88 -3.44
C SER A 237 18.25 -10.56 -3.01
N LEU A 238 18.42 -9.46 -2.26
CA LEU A 238 19.70 -9.11 -1.63
C LEU A 238 20.04 -10.01 -0.43
N THR A 239 19.02 -10.44 0.29
CA THR A 239 19.14 -11.44 1.35
C THR A 239 19.08 -12.82 0.70
N THR A 240 20.22 -13.51 0.67
CA THR A 240 20.37 -14.87 0.11
C THR A 240 20.45 -15.96 1.17
N GLN A 241 20.28 -15.59 2.44
CA GLN A 241 20.44 -16.46 3.60
C GLN A 241 19.33 -16.20 4.61
N PHE A 242 18.92 -17.24 5.34
CA PHE A 242 18.17 -17.08 6.59
C PHE A 242 19.05 -16.37 7.62
N ARG A 243 18.55 -15.27 8.20
CA ARG A 243 19.31 -14.46 9.16
C ARG A 243 18.49 -14.21 10.41
N THR A 244 19.10 -14.48 11.55
CA THR A 244 18.51 -14.24 12.87
C THR A 244 19.14 -13.00 13.48
N TYR A 245 18.33 -11.97 13.75
CA TYR A 245 18.80 -10.68 14.26
C TYR A 245 18.29 -10.39 15.67
N PRO A 246 19.13 -10.57 16.71
CA PRO A 246 18.81 -10.12 18.05
C PRO A 246 18.84 -8.58 18.10
N VAL A 247 17.79 -7.98 18.65
CA VAL A 247 17.75 -6.54 18.95
C VAL A 247 18.21 -6.31 20.39
N LYS A 248 18.96 -5.22 20.63
CA LYS A 248 19.43 -4.79 21.95
C LYS A 248 18.88 -3.40 22.26
N ASP A 249 18.67 -3.12 23.55
CA ASP A 249 18.21 -1.80 24.03
C ASP A 249 19.40 -0.85 24.24
N GLY A 250 19.88 -0.25 23.15
CA GLY A 250 21.09 0.57 23.11
C GLY A 250 22.37 -0.21 22.77
N ARG A 251 23.49 0.51 22.61
CA ARG A 251 24.78 -0.07 22.15
C ARG A 251 25.30 -1.20 23.04
N GLU A 252 25.21 -1.01 24.35
CA GLU A 252 25.64 -1.97 25.38
C GLU A 252 24.45 -2.56 26.16
N GLY A 253 23.25 -2.38 25.61
CA GLY A 253 22.02 -2.85 26.21
C GLY A 253 21.89 -4.37 26.30
N LYS A 254 20.99 -4.80 27.17
CA LYS A 254 20.54 -6.19 27.23
C LYS A 254 19.78 -6.55 25.94
N PRO A 255 19.84 -7.82 25.49
CA PRO A 255 18.98 -8.30 24.43
C PRO A 255 17.50 -8.17 24.80
N LEU A 256 16.67 -7.77 23.84
CA LEU A 256 15.22 -7.70 24.00
C LEU A 256 14.58 -9.11 23.97
N PRO A 257 13.37 -9.27 24.53
CA PRO A 257 12.68 -10.57 24.65
C PRO A 257 12.17 -11.15 23.31
N PHE A 258 12.63 -10.61 22.18
CA PHE A 258 12.31 -11.10 20.86
C PHE A 258 13.55 -11.12 19.95
N VAL A 259 13.40 -11.81 18.82
CA VAL A 259 14.39 -11.92 17.75
C VAL A 259 13.66 -11.80 16.42
N LEU A 260 14.19 -10.98 15.51
CA LEU A 260 13.65 -10.84 14.16
C LEU A 260 14.41 -11.77 13.22
N CYS A 261 13.68 -12.64 12.53
CA CYS A 261 14.23 -13.58 11.56
C CYS A 261 13.91 -13.09 10.15
N ASP A 262 14.95 -12.74 9.40
CA ASP A 262 14.85 -12.26 8.02
C ASP A 262 15.13 -13.40 7.03
N THR A 263 14.34 -13.45 5.96
CA THR A 263 14.44 -14.48 4.94
C THR A 263 14.73 -13.89 3.57
N MET A 264 15.18 -14.75 2.65
CA MET A 264 15.14 -14.46 1.23
C MET A 264 13.70 -14.13 0.78
N GLY A 265 13.56 -13.25 -0.21
CA GLY A 265 12.25 -12.96 -0.79
C GLY A 265 11.63 -14.19 -1.47
N LEU A 266 10.30 -14.24 -1.46
CA LEU A 266 9.55 -15.14 -2.32
C LEU A 266 9.67 -14.66 -3.78
N GLU A 267 9.99 -15.55 -4.71
CA GLU A 267 10.08 -15.27 -6.14
C GLU A 267 9.21 -16.28 -6.90
N GLU A 268 8.65 -15.89 -8.06
CA GLU A 268 7.73 -16.74 -8.84
C GLU A 268 8.44 -17.83 -9.66
N GLN A 269 9.76 -17.72 -9.85
CA GLN A 269 10.53 -18.68 -10.64
C GLN A 269 10.87 -19.90 -9.79
N THR A 270 10.50 -21.10 -10.24
CA THR A 270 10.96 -22.36 -9.64
C THR A 270 12.48 -22.40 -9.61
N GLY A 271 13.07 -22.48 -8.41
CA GLY A 271 14.51 -22.40 -8.25
C GLY A 271 15.07 -20.99 -7.96
N ALA A 272 14.20 -20.02 -7.66
CA ALA A 272 14.58 -18.71 -7.17
C ALA A 272 13.71 -18.35 -5.94
N GLY A 273 14.31 -17.84 -4.85
CA GLY A 273 13.58 -17.49 -3.63
C GLY A 273 13.42 -18.62 -2.59
N LEU A 274 12.70 -18.32 -1.50
CA LEU A 274 12.45 -19.23 -0.37
C LEU A 274 11.33 -20.23 -0.69
N ASP A 275 11.57 -21.54 -0.55
CA ASP A 275 10.56 -22.58 -0.77
C ASP A 275 9.65 -22.80 0.47
N ILE A 276 8.46 -23.36 0.27
CA ILE A 276 7.52 -23.67 1.35
C ILE A 276 8.05 -24.76 2.30
N GLU A 277 8.85 -25.70 1.79
CA GLU A 277 9.51 -26.74 2.60
C GLU A 277 10.58 -26.14 3.51
N ASP A 278 11.30 -25.11 3.03
CA ASP A 278 12.25 -24.35 3.84
C ASP A 278 11.53 -23.59 4.96
N ILE A 279 10.36 -23.00 4.68
CA ILE A 279 9.54 -22.33 5.71
C ILE A 279 9.17 -23.32 6.81
N SER A 280 8.75 -24.54 6.47
CA SER A 280 8.44 -25.58 7.46
C SER A 280 9.67 -25.94 8.31
N SER A 281 10.84 -26.05 7.69
CA SER A 281 12.10 -26.35 8.39
C SER A 281 12.56 -25.21 9.30
N ILE A 282 12.39 -23.96 8.88
CA ILE A 282 12.67 -22.76 9.69
C ILE A 282 11.72 -22.72 10.90
N LEU A 283 10.42 -22.99 10.69
CA LEU A 283 9.42 -22.99 11.75
C LEU A 283 9.69 -24.04 12.82
N GLN A 284 10.19 -25.21 12.42
CA GLN A 284 10.59 -26.29 13.32
C GLN A 284 11.92 -26.00 14.04
N GLY A 285 12.59 -24.88 13.73
CA GLY A 285 13.86 -24.50 14.35
C GLY A 285 15.08 -25.28 13.83
N HIS A 286 14.92 -26.06 12.75
CA HIS A 286 15.98 -26.91 12.19
C HIS A 286 16.99 -26.13 11.32
N VAL A 287 16.73 -24.84 11.06
CA VAL A 287 17.57 -23.99 10.20
C VAL A 287 18.44 -23.04 11.03
N PRO A 288 19.78 -23.17 10.98
CA PRO A 288 20.69 -22.31 11.74
C PRO A 288 20.85 -20.91 11.11
N ASP A 289 21.32 -19.92 11.90
CA ASP A 289 21.67 -18.59 11.37
C ASP A 289 22.67 -18.70 10.22
N ARG A 290 22.48 -17.86 9.19
CA ARG A 290 23.28 -17.82 7.95
C ARG A 290 23.14 -19.05 7.07
N TYR A 291 22.14 -19.89 7.30
CA TYR A 291 21.82 -20.97 6.37
C TYR A 291 21.53 -20.38 4.99
N LYS A 292 22.36 -20.78 4.02
CA LYS A 292 22.07 -20.59 2.61
C LYS A 292 21.02 -21.61 2.25
N VAL A 293 19.83 -21.14 1.91
CA VAL A 293 18.79 -21.97 1.34
C VAL A 293 19.36 -22.56 0.05
N MET A 294 19.73 -23.85 0.08
CA MET A 294 20.38 -24.52 -1.04
C MET A 294 19.32 -25.17 -1.91
N PHE A 295 19.31 -24.82 -3.20
CA PHE A 295 18.59 -25.56 -4.22
C PHE A 295 19.19 -26.97 -4.35
N LEU A 296 18.48 -27.98 -3.87
CA LEU A 296 18.78 -29.36 -4.27
C LEU A 296 17.74 -29.82 -5.28
N ASN A 297 18.21 -29.92 -6.53
CA ASN A 297 17.58 -30.75 -7.55
C ASN A 297 17.69 -32.23 -7.12
N LEU A 298 16.54 -32.89 -7.01
CA LEU A 298 16.28 -34.35 -7.03
C LEU A 298 16.79 -35.26 -5.87
N CYS A 299 15.79 -35.85 -5.21
CA CYS A 299 15.65 -37.26 -4.77
C CYS A 299 16.54 -37.86 -3.66
N SER A 300 15.83 -38.30 -2.60
CA SER A 300 16.12 -39.42 -1.66
C SER A 300 17.41 -39.41 -0.85
N ILE A 301 17.35 -38.95 0.41
CA ILE A 301 18.05 -39.60 1.53
C ILE A 301 17.16 -39.60 2.77
N TYR A 302 16.96 -40.81 3.31
CA TYR A 302 16.28 -41.19 4.54
C TYR A 302 16.66 -40.33 5.76
N LEU A 303 15.67 -40.04 6.63
CA LEU A 303 15.90 -40.06 8.08
C LEU A 303 14.70 -40.68 8.80
N HIS A 304 14.98 -41.88 9.31
CA HIS A 304 14.23 -42.61 10.33
C HIS A 304 13.92 -41.73 11.55
N LYS A 305 12.76 -42.00 12.17
CA LYS A 305 12.36 -41.69 13.57
C LYS A 305 13.33 -40.79 14.35
N ALA A 306 12.92 -39.55 14.61
CA ALA A 306 13.42 -38.77 15.72
C ALA A 306 12.25 -38.28 16.57
N GLN A 307 12.37 -38.55 17.87
CA GLN A 307 11.45 -38.22 18.94
C GLN A 307 11.21 -36.71 19.04
N PHE A 308 10.06 -36.36 19.62
CA PHE A 308 9.71 -35.02 20.09
C PHE A 308 10.92 -34.30 20.69
N SER A 309 11.28 -33.16 20.11
CA SER A 309 12.22 -32.19 20.67
C SER A 309 11.43 -30.91 20.96
N GLN A 310 11.44 -30.52 22.23
CA GLN A 310 10.91 -29.27 22.75
C GLN A 310 11.73 -28.10 22.16
N ASP A 311 11.15 -27.36 21.22
CA ASP A 311 11.50 -25.97 20.93
C ASP A 311 10.54 -25.44 19.83
N LYS A 312 9.36 -24.99 20.24
CA LYS A 312 8.37 -24.35 19.34
C LYS A 312 8.18 -22.89 19.75
N SER A 313 9.04 -22.00 19.26
CA SER A 313 9.03 -20.55 19.58
C SER A 313 8.87 -19.65 18.35
N CYS A 314 8.42 -20.21 17.23
CA CYS A 314 8.24 -19.49 15.98
C CYS A 314 6.75 -19.31 15.67
N VAL A 315 6.30 -18.05 15.57
CA VAL A 315 4.93 -17.68 15.22
C VAL A 315 4.94 -17.23 13.77
N THR A 316 4.14 -17.90 12.92
CA THR A 316 3.91 -17.50 11.53
C THR A 316 2.57 -16.82 11.36
N MET A 317 2.59 -15.67 10.71
CA MET A 317 1.40 -15.09 10.09
C MET A 317 1.10 -15.95 8.84
N LYS A 318 0.14 -16.87 8.93
CA LYS A 318 -0.29 -17.72 7.80
C LYS A 318 -1.00 -16.87 6.74
N GLU A 319 -0.61 -17.05 5.49
CA GLU A 319 -1.32 -16.56 4.32
C GLU A 319 -2.34 -17.61 3.85
N GLY A 320 -3.59 -17.19 3.67
CA GLY A 320 -4.62 -17.97 2.99
C GLY A 320 -4.25 -18.14 1.52
N GLN A 321 -4.34 -19.36 1.00
CA GLN A 321 -3.97 -19.69 -0.37
C GLN A 321 -4.75 -18.84 -1.39
N ASN A 322 -4.11 -17.88 -2.06
CA ASN A 322 -4.33 -17.56 -3.48
C ASN A 322 -3.41 -16.44 -4.05
N LYS A 323 -2.60 -16.84 -5.03
CA LYS A 323 -1.98 -16.08 -6.16
C LYS A 323 -1.00 -14.91 -5.85
N PRO A 324 0.33 -15.09 -6.04
CA PRO A 324 1.39 -14.13 -5.70
C PRO A 324 1.51 -12.88 -6.61
N GLY A 325 0.91 -12.88 -7.82
CA GLY A 325 1.12 -11.81 -8.79
C GLY A 325 0.50 -10.45 -8.44
N ALA A 326 -0.52 -10.40 -7.59
CA ALA A 326 -1.23 -9.16 -7.27
C ALA A 326 -0.58 -8.35 -6.13
N PHE A 327 0.39 -8.92 -5.42
CA PHE A 327 1.02 -8.32 -4.22
C PHE A 327 2.11 -7.30 -4.58
N HIS A 328 2.86 -7.53 -5.67
CA HIS A 328 3.97 -6.66 -6.10
C HIS A 328 3.51 -5.24 -6.51
N GLN A 329 2.33 -5.12 -7.11
CA GLN A 329 1.83 -3.85 -7.64
C GLN A 329 1.33 -2.90 -6.54
N TYR A 330 0.80 -3.45 -5.44
CA TYR A 330 0.22 -2.69 -4.32
C TYR A 330 1.30 -2.09 -3.40
N TRP A 331 2.36 -2.86 -3.10
CA TRP A 331 3.49 -2.39 -2.28
C TRP A 331 4.32 -1.28 -2.95
N ALA A 332 4.39 -1.28 -4.28
CA ALA A 332 5.05 -0.22 -5.03
C ALA A 332 4.33 1.14 -4.88
N GLN A 333 3.00 1.13 -4.69
CA GLN A 333 2.17 2.33 -4.62
C GLN A 333 2.23 3.02 -3.24
N ALA A 334 2.37 2.25 -2.15
CA ALA A 334 2.51 2.79 -0.79
C ALA A 334 3.88 3.45 -0.52
N ARG A 335 4.91 3.20 -1.35
CA ARG A 335 6.28 3.71 -1.16
C ARG A 335 6.43 5.24 -1.28
N HIS A 336 5.43 5.96 -1.77
CA HIS A 336 5.56 7.38 -2.16
C HIS A 336 4.68 8.34 -1.34
N GLN A 337 3.98 7.87 -0.30
CA GLN A 337 3.20 8.78 0.56
C GLN A 337 4.04 9.33 1.71
N LYS A 338 3.97 10.65 1.90
CA LYS A 338 4.57 11.35 3.06
C LYS A 338 3.82 10.93 4.33
N VAL A 339 4.59 10.52 5.35
CA VAL A 339 4.11 10.06 6.69
C VAL A 339 3.26 11.09 7.42
N THR A 340 3.45 12.37 7.09
CA THR A 340 2.76 13.48 7.75
C THR A 340 1.25 13.51 7.50
N GLN A 341 0.69 12.58 6.71
CA GLN A 341 -0.73 12.51 6.36
C GLN A 341 -1.38 11.14 6.62
N ILE A 342 -0.83 10.29 7.50
CA ILE A 342 -1.44 8.98 7.84
C ILE A 342 -2.70 9.15 8.72
N GLU A 343 -2.85 10.28 9.40
CA GLU A 343 -4.08 10.70 10.07
C GLU A 343 -5.15 11.08 9.05
N GLY A 344 -5.95 10.10 8.61
CA GLY A 344 -7.11 10.35 7.74
C GLY A 344 -7.04 9.75 6.34
N ASP A 345 -5.91 9.14 5.95
CA ASP A 345 -5.75 8.64 4.59
C ASP A 345 -6.70 7.48 4.26
N VAL A 346 -7.80 7.82 3.59
CA VAL A 346 -8.81 6.88 3.08
C VAL A 346 -8.16 5.92 2.08
N VAL A 347 -7.16 6.34 1.30
CA VAL A 347 -6.45 5.45 0.36
C VAL A 347 -5.73 4.36 1.14
N LEU A 348 -5.03 4.70 2.23
CA LEU A 348 -4.38 3.72 3.09
C LEU A 348 -5.41 2.78 3.74
N CYS A 349 -6.55 3.30 4.20
CA CYS A 349 -7.64 2.48 4.74
C CYS A 349 -8.16 1.46 3.71
N LEU A 350 -8.35 1.88 2.47
CA LEU A 350 -8.82 1.04 1.37
C LEU A 350 -7.78 -0.01 0.97
N GLN A 351 -6.50 0.37 0.91
CA GLN A 351 -5.41 -0.59 0.70
C GLN A 351 -5.39 -1.66 1.79
N VAL A 352 -5.56 -1.25 3.05
CA VAL A 352 -5.62 -2.16 4.20
C VAL A 352 -6.83 -3.09 4.09
N GLN A 353 -8.01 -2.59 3.71
CA GLN A 353 -9.22 -3.40 3.51
C GLN A 353 -9.06 -4.41 2.36
N GLU A 354 -8.43 -4.00 1.26
CA GLU A 354 -8.18 -4.90 0.12
C GLU A 354 -7.19 -6.01 0.50
N VAL A 355 -6.09 -5.68 1.19
CA VAL A 355 -5.14 -6.67 1.70
C VAL A 355 -5.83 -7.63 2.67
N SER A 356 -6.64 -7.11 3.59
CA SER A 356 -7.46 -7.91 4.51
C SER A 356 -8.38 -8.88 3.76
N SER A 357 -9.09 -8.39 2.73
CA SER A 357 -9.99 -9.21 1.91
C SER A 357 -9.25 -10.27 1.10
N ARG A 358 -8.07 -9.97 0.56
CA ARG A 358 -7.29 -10.92 -0.25
C ARG A 358 -6.65 -12.02 0.59
N LEU A 359 -6.12 -11.65 1.75
CA LEU A 359 -5.46 -12.59 2.66
C LEU A 359 -6.47 -13.37 3.52
N GLY A 360 -7.73 -12.94 3.57
CA GLY A 360 -8.76 -13.54 4.43
C GLY A 360 -8.50 -13.31 5.92
N VAL A 361 -7.80 -12.23 6.28
CA VAL A 361 -7.47 -11.87 7.66
C VAL A 361 -8.26 -10.64 8.11
N PRO A 362 -8.59 -10.50 9.41
CA PRO A 362 -9.23 -9.30 9.92
C PRO A 362 -8.41 -8.03 9.61
N VAL A 363 -9.10 -6.91 9.37
CA VAL A 363 -8.45 -5.60 9.15
C VAL A 363 -7.49 -5.25 10.27
N SER A 364 -7.77 -5.64 11.52
CA SER A 364 -6.89 -5.43 12.67
C SER A 364 -5.52 -6.10 12.55
N CYS A 365 -5.38 -7.14 11.72
CA CYS A 365 -4.12 -7.85 11.48
C CYS A 365 -3.26 -7.22 10.38
N VAL A 366 -3.79 -6.22 9.66
CA VAL A 366 -3.08 -5.55 8.56
C VAL A 366 -2.58 -4.19 9.04
N LEU A 367 -1.28 -4.09 9.32
CA LEU A 367 -0.67 -2.91 9.91
C LEU A 367 0.23 -2.23 8.87
N PRO A 368 -0.13 -1.03 8.37
CA PRO A 368 0.76 -0.27 7.51
C PRO A 368 1.92 0.25 8.36
N VAL A 369 3.14 0.08 7.86
CA VAL A 369 4.37 0.56 8.50
C VAL A 369 5.22 1.30 7.47
N LYS A 370 5.97 2.30 7.93
CA LYS A 370 7.06 2.90 7.16
C LYS A 370 8.39 2.53 7.78
N ASN A 371 9.26 1.96 6.95
CA ASN A 371 10.62 1.64 7.34
C ASN A 371 11.55 2.84 7.13
N TYR A 372 12.48 3.04 8.04
CA TYR A 372 13.62 3.93 7.85
C TYR A 372 14.47 3.44 6.68
N SER A 373 14.58 4.27 5.64
CA SER A 373 15.33 3.92 4.43
C SER A 373 16.03 5.10 3.79
N GLN A 374 15.49 6.31 3.93
CA GLN A 374 16.06 7.55 3.39
C GLN A 374 16.36 8.57 4.47
N GLU A 375 15.74 8.42 5.64
CA GLU A 375 15.83 9.31 6.77
C GLU A 375 17.23 9.21 7.41
N LEU A 376 17.76 10.36 7.81
CA LEU A 376 19.02 10.46 8.54
C LEU A 376 18.84 10.43 10.06
N GLU A 377 17.61 10.69 10.53
CA GLU A 377 17.24 10.80 11.93
C GLU A 377 15.94 10.02 12.20
N LEU A 378 15.71 9.69 13.48
CA LEU A 378 14.48 9.02 13.91
C LEU A 378 13.32 10.04 13.97
N GLU A 379 12.14 9.60 13.55
CA GLU A 379 10.91 10.38 13.54
C GLU A 379 9.85 9.73 14.44
N LEU A 380 9.20 10.54 15.28
CA LEU A 380 8.19 10.09 16.25
C LEU A 380 7.09 9.23 15.61
N ASN A 381 6.52 9.68 14.50
CA ASN A 381 5.38 8.99 13.86
C ASN A 381 5.80 7.64 13.27
N CYS A 382 6.99 7.57 12.67
CA CYS A 382 7.56 6.31 12.18
C CYS A 382 7.77 5.32 13.33
N ASP A 383 8.33 5.80 14.45
CA ASP A 383 8.54 4.99 15.65
C ASP A 383 7.23 4.42 16.18
N VAL A 384 6.19 5.24 16.33
CA VAL A 384 4.87 4.80 16.83
C VAL A 384 4.28 3.70 15.95
N LEU A 385 4.35 3.81 14.62
CA LEU A 385 3.85 2.77 13.69
C LEU A 385 4.62 1.46 13.82
N LEU A 386 5.94 1.53 13.78
CA LEU A 386 6.82 0.36 13.84
C LEU A 386 6.70 -0.36 15.18
N LEU A 387 6.64 0.39 16.28
CA LEU A 387 6.47 -0.17 17.63
C LEU A 387 5.05 -0.74 17.82
N THR A 388 4.02 -0.11 17.27
CA THR A 388 2.66 -0.66 17.31
C THR A 388 2.59 -1.99 16.56
N ALA A 389 3.22 -2.09 15.38
CA ALA A 389 3.28 -3.33 14.63
C ALA A 389 4.02 -4.43 15.40
N LEU A 390 5.17 -4.11 16.00
CA LEU A 390 5.93 -5.07 16.80
C LEU A 390 5.15 -5.51 18.05
N GLN A 391 4.46 -4.60 18.74
CA GLN A 391 3.63 -4.95 19.89
C GLN A 391 2.51 -5.94 19.49
N GLN A 392 1.86 -5.72 18.35
CA GLN A 392 0.82 -6.64 17.87
C GLN A 392 1.39 -8.01 17.51
N MET A 393 2.58 -8.07 16.90
CA MET A 393 3.28 -9.34 16.64
C MET A 393 3.57 -10.11 17.94
N LEU A 394 3.97 -9.40 19.00
CA LEU A 394 4.21 -10.02 20.32
C LEU A 394 2.91 -10.49 20.98
N ASN A 395 1.82 -9.72 20.88
CA ASN A 395 0.51 -10.15 21.38
C ASN A 395 0.03 -11.44 20.68
N PHE A 396 0.17 -11.52 19.34
CA PHE A 396 -0.18 -12.75 18.61
C PHE A 396 0.71 -13.93 18.98
N ALA A 397 1.96 -13.66 19.36
CA ALA A 397 2.84 -14.71 19.85
C ALA A 397 2.39 -15.23 21.21
N ASP A 398 1.97 -14.36 22.11
CA ASP A 398 1.39 -14.74 23.40
C ASP A 398 0.10 -15.55 23.22
N ASP A 399 -0.81 -15.13 22.35
CA ASP A 399 -2.04 -15.88 22.04
C ASP A 399 -1.74 -17.32 21.59
N TYR A 400 -0.74 -17.48 20.71
CA TYR A 400 -0.29 -18.80 20.26
C TYR A 400 0.31 -19.64 21.39
N LEU A 401 1.08 -19.02 22.28
CA LEU A 401 1.72 -19.70 23.41
C LEU A 401 0.69 -20.13 24.48
N ASP A 402 -0.34 -19.32 24.76
CA ASP A 402 -1.44 -19.70 25.67
C ASP A 402 -2.21 -20.92 25.14
N ASP A 403 -2.52 -20.94 23.84
CA ASP A 403 -3.14 -22.11 23.22
C ASP A 403 -2.24 -23.35 23.36
N ALA A 404 -0.94 -23.23 23.07
CA ALA A 404 0.01 -24.34 23.18
C ALA A 404 0.14 -24.88 24.61
N GLU A 405 0.20 -24.01 25.61
CA GLU A 405 0.27 -24.39 27.03
C GLU A 405 -0.99 -25.17 27.46
N ARG A 406 -2.17 -24.75 27.00
CA ARG A 406 -3.43 -25.47 27.26
C ARG A 406 -3.43 -26.87 26.64
N TYR A 407 -2.87 -27.03 25.44
CA TYR A 407 -2.74 -28.36 24.81
C TYR A 407 -1.74 -29.26 25.55
N GLU A 408 -0.67 -28.70 26.13
CA GLU A 408 0.29 -29.46 26.96
C GLU A 408 -0.30 -29.86 28.32
N LEU A 409 -1.20 -29.06 28.90
CA LEU A 409 -1.87 -29.40 30.17
C LEU A 409 -3.00 -30.43 30.02
N LEU A 410 -3.54 -30.59 28.81
CA LEU A 410 -4.64 -31.52 28.51
C LEU A 410 -4.18 -32.91 28.02
N ASN A 411 -2.89 -33.08 27.74
CA ASN A 411 -2.26 -34.33 27.31
C ASN A 411 -1.14 -34.75 28.27
#